data_AF-A0A7C5H0U7-F1
#
_entry.id   AF-A0A7C5H0U7-F1
#
_cell.length_a   1.000
_cell.length_b   1.000
_cell.length_c   1.000
_cell.angle_alpha   90.00
_cell.angle_beta   90.00
_cell.angle_gamma   90.00
#
_symmetry.space_group_name_H-M   'P 1'
#
loop_
_entity.id
_entity.type
_entity.pdbx_description
1 polymer ?
#
loop_
_entity_poly.entity_id
_entity_poly.type
_entity_poly.pdbx_seq_one_letter_code
_entity_poly.pdbx_strand_id
1 'polypeptide(L)'
;MVKLQKTQPLTTEYLESLGFVWHTDADESAYISDELIMLSEHEAESYYEATNTLYDMYVSAAEYVVENNLFHEIGIPFNLVEAIKESW
;
A
#
# COMPACT_ATOMS: atom_id res chain seq x y z
N MET A 1 -7.90 -12.19 15.31
CA MET A 1 -8.60 -12.62 14.08
C MET A 1 -9.40 -11.43 13.60
N VAL A 2 -9.20 -10.97 12.37
CA VAL A 2 -9.88 -9.79 11.82
C VAL A 2 -11.37 -10.10 11.70
N LYS A 3 -12.23 -9.20 12.17
CA LYS A 3 -13.68 -9.37 12.10
C LYS A 3 -14.21 -8.73 10.84
N LEU A 4 -14.98 -9.49 10.06
CA LEU A 4 -15.65 -9.01 8.85
C LEU A 4 -17.14 -8.80 9.11
N GLN A 5 -17.69 -7.76 8.51
CA GLN A 5 -19.13 -7.47 8.52
C GLN A 5 -19.64 -7.39 7.09
N LYS A 6 -20.59 -8.26 6.75
CA LYS A 6 -21.28 -8.22 5.45
C LYS A 6 -22.12 -6.95 5.32
N THR A 7 -22.11 -6.35 4.13
CA THR A 7 -22.90 -5.17 3.79
C THR A 7 -23.79 -5.45 2.58
N GLN A 8 -24.72 -4.53 2.32
CA GLN A 8 -25.43 -4.52 1.05
C GLN A 8 -24.54 -3.78 0.04
N PRO A 9 -24.10 -4.44 -1.04
CA PRO A 9 -23.26 -3.79 -2.04
C PRO A 9 -24.02 -2.67 -2.76
N LEU A 10 -23.28 -1.66 -3.19
CA LEU A 10 -23.78 -0.64 -4.10
C LEU A 10 -24.02 -1.26 -5.47
N THR A 11 -25.09 -0.84 -6.16
CA THR A 11 -25.35 -1.32 -7.52
C THR A 11 -24.44 -0.60 -8.50
N THR A 12 -24.13 -1.27 -9.61
CA THR A 12 -23.34 -0.70 -10.70
C THR A 12 -23.98 0.58 -11.23
N GLU A 13 -25.29 0.61 -11.42
CA GLU A 13 -26.01 1.78 -11.95
C GLU A 13 -25.86 2.99 -11.03
N TYR A 14 -25.85 2.76 -9.70
CA TYR A 14 -25.62 3.82 -8.74
C TYR A 14 -24.18 4.36 -8.82
N LEU A 15 -23.18 3.48 -8.92
CA LEU A 15 -21.78 3.88 -9.08
C LEU A 15 -21.57 4.66 -10.39
N GLU A 16 -22.15 4.20 -11.49
CA GLU A 16 -22.10 4.89 -12.79
C GLU A 16 -22.78 6.26 -12.73
N SER A 17 -23.89 6.40 -11.98
CA SER A 17 -24.57 7.68 -11.79
C SER A 17 -23.69 8.72 -11.06
N LEU A 18 -22.70 8.27 -10.27
CA LEU A 18 -21.71 9.11 -9.61
C LEU A 18 -20.47 9.37 -10.49
N GLY A 19 -20.41 8.80 -11.69
CA GLY A 19 -19.26 8.87 -12.60
C GLY A 19 -18.17 7.85 -12.31
N PHE A 20 -18.40 6.89 -11.40
CA PHE A 20 -17.46 5.81 -11.14
C PHE A 20 -17.67 4.68 -12.14
N VAL A 21 -16.82 4.63 -13.17
CA VAL A 21 -16.90 3.63 -14.25
C VAL A 21 -15.93 2.45 -14.06
N TRP A 22 -15.05 2.51 -13.05
CA TRP A 22 -14.16 1.42 -12.66
C TRP A 22 -14.72 0.71 -11.42
N HIS A 23 -15.80 -0.06 -11.62
CA HIS A 23 -16.49 -0.81 -10.55
C HIS A 23 -16.41 -2.33 -10.73
N THR A 24 -15.82 -2.80 -11.83
CA THR A 24 -15.73 -4.23 -12.17
C THR A 24 -14.31 -4.54 -12.61
N ASP A 25 -13.70 -5.54 -11.98
CA ASP A 25 -12.35 -6.00 -12.28
C ASP A 25 -12.30 -6.88 -13.53
N ALA A 26 -11.09 -7.17 -13.99
CA ALA A 26 -10.86 -7.99 -15.19
C ALA A 26 -11.40 -9.43 -15.09
N ASP A 27 -11.63 -9.91 -13.87
CA ASP A 27 -12.22 -11.23 -13.57
C ASP A 27 -13.75 -11.17 -13.36
N GLU A 28 -14.38 -10.05 -13.75
CA GLU A 28 -15.81 -9.77 -13.60
C GLU A 28 -16.28 -9.60 -12.14
N SER A 29 -15.37 -9.62 -11.16
CA SER A 29 -15.71 -9.35 -9.77
C SER A 29 -15.95 -7.86 -9.52
N ALA A 30 -16.70 -7.55 -8.45
CA ALA A 30 -16.91 -6.18 -8.04
C ALA A 30 -15.61 -5.61 -7.46
N TYR A 31 -15.20 -4.43 -7.94
CA TYR A 31 -14.01 -3.74 -7.45
C TYR A 31 -14.15 -3.34 -5.97
N ILE A 32 -15.39 -3.08 -5.52
CA ILE A 32 -15.71 -2.76 -4.12
C ILE A 32 -16.27 -4.02 -3.46
N SER A 33 -15.59 -4.48 -2.39
CA SER A 33 -16.04 -5.59 -1.57
C SER A 33 -17.38 -5.28 -0.88
N ASP A 34 -18.22 -6.30 -0.74
CA ASP A 34 -19.46 -6.27 0.06
C ASP A 34 -19.22 -6.63 1.53
N GLU A 35 -17.97 -6.56 1.99
CA GLU A 35 -17.55 -6.81 3.37
C GLU A 35 -16.70 -5.66 3.89
N LEU A 36 -16.98 -5.26 5.14
CA LEU A 36 -16.19 -4.29 5.87
C LEU A 36 -15.31 -4.99 6.89
N ILE A 37 -14.07 -4.53 6.99
CA ILE A 37 -13.18 -4.87 8.10
C ILE A 37 -13.58 -4.02 9.30
N MET A 38 -13.88 -4.68 10.42
CA MET A 38 -14.24 -4.01 11.67
C MET A 38 -12.99 -3.88 12.54
N LEU A 39 -12.59 -2.64 12.80
CA LEU A 39 -11.46 -2.29 13.67
C LEU A 39 -11.94 -1.35 14.77
N SER A 40 -11.34 -1.47 15.95
CA SER A 40 -11.37 -0.42 16.96
C SER A 40 -10.46 0.74 16.56
N GLU A 41 -10.72 1.92 17.11
CA GLU A 41 -9.85 3.09 16.93
C GLU A 41 -8.41 2.79 17.36
N HIS A 42 -8.24 2.06 18.46
CA HIS A 42 -6.92 1.66 18.93
C HIS A 42 -6.17 0.75 17.95
N GLU A 43 -6.85 -0.21 17.31
CA GLU A 43 -6.23 -1.05 16.28
C GLU A 43 -5.85 -0.24 15.03
N ALA A 44 -6.71 0.69 14.62
CA ALA A 44 -6.43 1.58 13.49
C ALA A 44 -5.21 2.47 13.76
N GLU A 45 -5.15 3.09 14.95
CA GLU A 45 -4.01 3.94 15.34
C GLU A 45 -2.72 3.12 15.48
N SER A 46 -2.80 1.94 16.09
CA SER A 46 -1.62 1.06 16.22
C SER A 46 -1.06 0.65 14.86
N TYR A 47 -1.93 0.37 13.88
CA TYR A 47 -1.51 0.06 12.52
C TYR A 47 -0.90 1.28 11.83
N TYR A 48 -1.52 2.45 11.99
CA TYR A 48 -1.01 3.72 11.47
C TYR A 48 0.40 4.04 12.03
N GLU A 49 0.59 3.98 13.34
CA GLU A 49 1.88 4.25 13.98
C GLU A 49 2.96 3.24 13.55
N ALA A 50 2.61 1.94 13.53
CA ALA A 50 3.55 0.90 13.14
C ALA A 50 4.02 1.04 11.69
N THR A 51 3.10 1.35 10.77
CA THR A 51 3.44 1.50 9.34
C THR A 51 4.31 2.73 9.08
N ASN A 52 4.01 3.87 9.72
CA ASN A 52 4.89 5.05 9.64
C ASN A 52 6.27 4.78 10.23
N THR A 53 6.34 4.12 11.39
CA THR A 53 7.62 3.75 12.01
C THR A 53 8.45 2.85 11.10
N LEU A 54 7.84 1.84 10.48
CA LEU A 54 8.53 0.97 9.53
C LEU A 54 8.99 1.73 8.30
N TYR A 55 8.17 2.65 7.77
CA TYR A 55 8.57 3.49 6.64
C TYR A 55 9.83 4.31 6.96
N ASP A 56 9.86 4.98 8.12
CA ASP A 56 11.02 5.75 8.57
C ASP A 56 12.27 4.87 8.71
N MET A 57 12.12 3.63 9.19
CA MET A 57 13.20 2.65 9.26
C MET A 57 13.72 2.26 7.87
N TYR A 58 12.83 2.06 6.89
CA TYR A 58 13.22 1.76 5.51
C TYR A 58 13.97 2.93 4.86
N VAL A 59 13.48 4.16 5.05
CA VAL A 59 14.15 5.37 4.55
C VAL A 59 15.54 5.49 5.17
N SER A 60 15.65 5.33 6.49
CA SER A 60 16.93 5.40 7.20
C SER A 60 17.93 4.33 6.75
N ALA A 61 17.45 3.11 6.50
CA ALA A 61 18.28 2.03 5.99
C ALA A 61 18.74 2.29 4.54
N ALA A 62 17.87 2.83 3.69
CA ALA A 62 18.21 3.20 2.33
C ALA A 62 19.25 4.32 2.30
N GLU A 63 19.07 5.38 3.10
CA GLU A 63 20.07 6.45 3.27
C GLU A 63 21.43 5.88 3.68
N TYR A 64 21.45 4.99 4.67
CA TYR A 64 22.69 4.36 5.12
C TYR A 64 23.40 3.58 3.99
N VAL A 65 22.64 2.87 3.14
CA VAL A 65 23.20 2.19 1.97
C VAL A 65 23.79 3.18 0.97
N VAL A 66 23.11 4.30 0.71
CA VAL A 66 23.54 5.35 -0.23
C VAL A 66 24.82 6.02 0.26
N GLU A 67 24.85 6.50 1.50
CA GLU A 67 25.99 7.19 2.11
C GLU A 67 27.24 6.30 2.19
N ASN A 68 27.06 5.01 2.42
CA ASN A 68 28.15 4.05 2.60
C ASN A 68 28.45 3.21 1.34
N ASN A 69 27.80 3.51 0.21
CA ASN A 69 27.96 2.82 -1.07
C ASN A 69 27.81 1.28 -0.96
N LEU A 70 26.83 0.81 -0.18
CA LEU A 70 26.60 -0.61 0.13
C LEU A 70 25.69 -1.32 -0.88
N PHE A 71 25.47 -0.73 -2.06
CA PHE A 71 24.55 -1.23 -3.08
C PHE A 71 24.85 -2.69 -3.51
N HIS A 72 26.13 -3.04 -3.61
CA HIS A 72 26.53 -4.40 -4.01
C HIS A 72 26.11 -5.45 -2.98
N GLU A 73 26.16 -5.13 -1.68
CA GLU A 73 25.81 -6.03 -0.58
C GLU A 73 24.33 -6.42 -0.61
N ILE A 74 23.47 -5.56 -1.18
CA ILE A 74 22.03 -5.82 -1.36
C ILE A 74 21.68 -6.25 -2.79
N GLY A 75 22.67 -6.65 -3.59
CA GLY A 75 22.45 -7.23 -4.91
C GLY A 75 22.09 -6.23 -6.01
N ILE A 76 22.30 -4.93 -5.79
CA ILE A 76 22.08 -3.91 -6.82
C ILE A 76 23.28 -3.92 -7.79
N PRO A 77 23.04 -4.08 -9.10
CA PRO A 77 24.11 -4.06 -10.09
C PRO A 77 24.67 -2.65 -10.28
N PHE A 78 25.98 -2.56 -10.53
CA PHE A 78 26.71 -1.28 -10.56
C PHE A 78 26.14 -0.26 -11.56
N ASN A 79 25.52 -0.72 -12.66
CA ASN A 79 24.96 0.12 -13.70
C ASN A 79 23.65 0.84 -13.29
N LEU A 80 23.08 0.50 -12.13
CA LEU A 80 21.89 1.18 -11.58
C LEU A 80 22.22 2.14 -10.44
N VAL A 81 23.44 2.11 -9.90
CA VAL A 81 23.82 2.85 -8.69
C VAL A 81 23.62 4.35 -8.87
N GLU A 82 24.08 4.93 -9.97
CA GLU A 82 23.98 6.38 -10.19
C GLU A 82 22.52 6.82 -10.38
N ALA A 83 21.71 6.05 -11.13
CA ALA A 83 20.29 6.35 -11.29
C ALA A 83 19.52 6.32 -9.95
N ILE A 84 19.88 5.40 -9.05
CA ILE A 84 19.29 5.33 -7.71
C ILE A 84 19.65 6.58 -6.90
N LYS A 85 20.93 6.97 -6.88
CA LYS A 85 21.39 8.18 -6.18
C LYS A 85 20.75 9.46 -6.71
N GLU A 86 20.50 9.55 -8.01
CA GLU A 86 19.82 10.71 -8.61
C GLU A 86 18.34 10.79 -8.25
N SER A 87 17.69 9.64 -8.01
CA SER A 87 16.27 9.57 -7.64
C SER A 87 16.01 9.78 -6.15
N TRP A 88 17.04 9.63 -5.33
CA TRP A 88 17.00 9.72 -3.88
C TRP A 88 17.06 11.18 -3.42
#